data_AF-A0A848CRE7-F1
#
_entry.id   AF-A0A848CRE7-F1
#
_cell.length_a   1.000
_cell.length_b   1.000
_cell.length_c   1.000
_cell.angle_alpha   90.00
_cell.angle_beta   90.00
_cell.angle_gamma   90.00
#
_symmetry.space_group_name_H-M   'P 1'
#
loop_
_entity.id
_entity.type
_entity.pdbx_description
1 polymer ?
#
loop_
_entity_poly.entity_id
_entity_poly.type
_entity_poly.pdbx_seq_one_letter_code
_entity_poly.pdbx_strand_id
1 'polypeptide(L)' 'MRIHTFSRFEEPAEIGPIEYCANCGGDIYENDSVTRSTDGDMVHDDCWRDYAKRYISESGVINSKGEIE' A
#
# COMPACT_ATOMS: atom_id res chain seq x y z
N MET A 1 -34.39 1.32 -43.88
CA MET A 1 -33.11 0.61 -43.68
C MET A 1 -32.55 1.07 -42.35
N ARG A 2 -32.63 0.23 -41.30
CA ARG A 2 -32.19 0.60 -39.94
C ARG A 2 -30.69 0.38 -39.85
N ILE A 3 -29.92 1.45 -39.73
CA ILE A 3 -28.49 1.37 -39.39
C ILE A 3 -28.41 0.96 -37.92
N HIS A 4 -27.86 -0.22 -37.66
CA HIS A 4 -27.55 -0.66 -36.32
C HIS A 4 -26.37 0.18 -35.83
N THR A 5 -26.61 1.05 -34.86
CA THR A 5 -25.56 1.71 -34.08
C THR A 5 -24.73 0.61 -33.45
N PHE A 6 -23.51 0.41 -33.93
CA PHE A 6 -22.53 -0.43 -33.25
C PHE A 6 -22.22 0.24 -31.93
N SER A 7 -22.83 -0.27 -30.85
CA SER A 7 -22.45 0.09 -29.49
C SER A 7 -20.98 -0.25 -29.37
N ARG A 8 -20.12 0.78 -29.37
CA ARG A 8 -18.69 0.62 -29.16
C ARG A 8 -18.56 -0.08 -27.81
N PHE A 9 -18.12 -1.33 -27.85
CA PHE A 9 -17.82 -2.09 -26.65
C PHE A 9 -16.67 -1.35 -25.97
N GLU A 10 -16.99 -0.58 -24.93
CA GLU A 10 -15.97 0.01 -24.07
C GLU A 10 -15.32 -1.16 -23.34
N GLU A 11 -14.10 -1.49 -23.76
CA GLU A 11 -13.25 -2.43 -23.05
C GLU A 11 -13.20 -1.95 -21.59
N PRO A 12 -13.43 -2.83 -20.59
CA PRO A 12 -13.35 -2.40 -19.20
C PRO A 12 -11.97 -1.79 -19.01
N ALA A 13 -11.93 -0.53 -18.60
CA ALA A 13 -10.67 0.17 -18.35
C ALA A 13 -9.84 -0.75 -17.45
N GLU A 14 -8.70 -1.23 -17.95
CA GLU A 14 -7.80 -2.06 -17.14
C GLU A 14 -7.42 -1.20 -15.94
N ILE A 15 -7.95 -1.56 -14.77
CA ILE A 15 -7.67 -0.83 -13.53
C ILE A 15 -6.23 -1.17 -13.17
N GLY A 16 -5.30 -0.36 -13.69
CA GLY A 16 -3.89 -0.46 -13.36
C GLY A 16 -3.66 -0.23 -11.85
N PRO A 17 -2.48 -0.61 -11.34
CA PRO A 17 -2.14 -0.35 -9.96
C PRO A 17 -2.18 1.16 -9.66
N ILE A 18 -2.79 1.51 -8.53
CA ILE A 18 -2.86 2.88 -8.03
C ILE A 18 -1.50 3.28 -7.45
N GLU A 19 -0.85 2.36 -6.74
CA GLU A 19 0.46 2.55 -6.10
C GLU A 19 1.18 1.20 -5.93
N TYR A 20 2.35 1.22 -5.29
CA TYR A 20 3.12 0.04 -4.94
C TYR A 20 3.41 0.06 -3.43
N CYS A 21 3.28 -1.10 -2.77
CA CYS A 21 3.54 -1.21 -1.35
C CYS A 21 5.03 -0.98 -1.03
N ALA A 22 5.32 -0.01 -0.18
CA ALA A 22 6.70 0.35 0.20
C ALA A 22 7.47 -0.77 0.94
N ASN A 23 6.78 -1.77 1.50
CA ASN A 23 7.42 -2.91 2.17
C ASN A 23 7.86 -4.04 1.21
N CYS A 24 6.96 -4.52 0.36
CA CYS A 24 7.16 -5.71 -0.48
C CYS A 24 7.38 -5.37 -1.97
N GLY A 25 7.08 -4.13 -2.39
CA GLY A 25 7.13 -3.68 -3.79
C GLY A 25 5.98 -4.19 -4.66
N GLY A 26 4.97 -4.84 -4.07
CA GLY A 26 3.81 -5.37 -4.79
C GLY A 26 2.79 -4.28 -5.13
N ASP A 27 2.02 -4.53 -6.18
CA ASP A 27 0.96 -3.65 -6.68
C ASP A 27 -0.15 -3.43 -5.62
N ILE A 28 -0.67 -2.19 -5.57
CA ILE A 28 -1.85 -1.81 -4.78
C ILE A 28 -2.95 -1.39 -5.75
N TYR A 29 -4.10 -2.06 -5.66
CA TYR A 29 -5.26 -1.78 -6.50
C TYR A 29 -6.36 -1.03 -5.74
N GLU A 30 -7.36 -0.57 -6.49
CA GLU A 30 -8.57 0.00 -5.89
C GLU A 30 -9.25 -1.03 -4.96
N ASN A 31 -9.63 -0.61 -3.76
CA ASN A 31 -10.25 -1.43 -2.71
C ASN A 31 -9.30 -2.40 -1.98
N ASP A 32 -7.99 -2.35 -2.23
CA ASP A 32 -7.02 -3.06 -1.40
C ASP A 32 -6.96 -2.46 0.02
N SER A 33 -6.70 -3.33 1.00
CA SER A 33 -6.51 -2.91 2.39
C SER A 33 -5.07 -2.43 2.59
N VAL A 34 -4.92 -1.12 2.82
CA VAL A 34 -3.62 -0.46 2.98
C VAL A 34 -3.60 0.43 4.21
N THR A 35 -2.42 0.54 4.82
CA THR A 35 -2.08 1.52 5.85
C THR A 35 -1.12 2.54 5.27
N ARG A 36 -1.31 3.82 5.60
CA ARG A 36 -0.41 4.90 5.21
C ARG A 36 0.53 5.28 6.36
N SER A 37 1.84 5.32 6.09
CA SER A 37 2.85 5.78 7.05
C SER A 37 2.75 7.29 7.31
N THR A 38 3.42 7.77 8.37
CA THR A 38 3.55 9.22 8.65
C THR A 38 4.35 9.96 7.59
N ASP A 39 5.26 9.26 6.91
CA ASP A 39 6.10 9.78 5.83
C ASP A 39 5.40 9.76 4.46
N GLY A 40 4.20 9.17 4.41
CA GLY A 40 3.30 9.20 3.26
C GLY A 40 3.27 7.92 2.43
N ASP A 41 4.07 6.92 2.79
CA ASP A 41 4.17 5.63 2.09
C ASP A 41 2.89 4.79 2.25
N MET A 42 2.42 4.14 1.18
CA MET A 42 1.38 3.11 1.30
C MET A 42 1.98 1.72 1.47
N VAL A 43 1.37 0.96 2.38
CA VAL A 43 1.81 -0.39 2.72
C VAL A 43 0.56 -1.26 2.83
N HIS A 44 0.57 -2.46 2.24
CA HIS A 44 -0.51 -3.43 2.46
C HIS A 44 -0.69 -3.67 3.96
N ASP A 45 -1.93 -3.84 4.42
CA ASP A 45 -2.21 -4.02 5.85
C ASP A 45 -1.44 -5.22 6.44
N ASP A 46 -1.36 -6.33 5.70
CA ASP A 46 -0.57 -7.52 6.06
C ASP A 46 0.95 -7.23 6.16
N CYS A 47 1.43 -6.26 5.37
CA CYS A 47 2.83 -5.83 5.37
C CYS A 47 3.14 -4.80 6.47
N TRP A 48 2.12 -4.15 7.04
CA TRP A 48 2.31 -3.02 7.96
C TRP A 48 3.15 -3.40 9.17
N ARG A 49 2.90 -4.58 9.77
CA ARG A 49 3.66 -5.02 10.96
C ARG A 49 5.15 -5.11 10.69
N ASP A 50 5.55 -5.66 9.55
CA ASP A 50 6.97 -5.84 9.21
C ASP A 50 7.60 -4.55 8.69
N TYR A 51 6.82 -3.68 8.05
CA TYR A 51 7.20 -2.31 7.74
C TYR A 51 7.47 -1.49 9.01
N ALA A 52 6.52 -1.48 9.94
CA ALA A 52 6.57 -0.71 11.18
C ALA A 52 7.77 -1.09 12.06
N LYS A 53 8.18 -2.36 12.08
CA LYS A 53 9.40 -2.77 12.80
C LYS A 53 10.65 -2.05 12.29
N ARG A 54 10.72 -1.65 11.02
CA ARG A 54 11.88 -0.92 10.48
C ARG A 54 11.94 0.54 10.95
N TYR A 55 10.79 1.13 11.30
CA TYR A 55 10.67 2.54 11.65
C TYR A 55 10.48 2.80 13.15
N ILE A 56 9.87 1.85 13.88
CA ILE A 56 9.48 2.01 15.29
C ILE A 56 10.47 1.31 16.24
N SER A 57 11.46 0.59 15.72
CA SER A 57 12.37 -0.19 16.57
C SER A 57 13.66 0.56 16.83
N GLU A 58 13.73 1.26 17.96
CA GLU A 58 15.00 1.42 18.68
C GLU A 58 15.23 0.13 19.48
N SER A 59 16.39 -0.50 19.30
CA SER A 59 16.76 -1.72 20.02
C SER A 59 18.07 -1.51 20.76
N GLY A 60 18.06 -1.72 22.08
CA GLY A 60 19.21 -1.50 22.95
C GLY A 60 18.90 -1.90 24.39
N VAL A 61 19.83 -1.63 25.31
CA VAL A 61 19.61 -1.93 26.74
C VAL A 61 18.85 -0.76 27.35
N ILE A 62 17.72 -1.06 28.01
CA ILE A 62 16.98 -0.03 28.74
C ILE A 62 17.79 0.39 29.98
N ASN A 63 18.14 1.67 30.05
CA ASN A 63 18.83 2.21 31.21
C ASN A 63 17.84 2.44 32.37
N SER A 64 18.36 2.80 33.55
CA SER A 64 17.54 3.04 34.74
C SER A 64 16.59 4.25 34.63
N LYS A 65 16.70 5.05 33.56
CA LYS A 65 15.82 6.19 33.26
C LYS A 65 14.72 5.85 32.24
N GLY A 66 14.72 4.64 31.69
CA GLY A 66 13.75 4.22 30.67
C GLY A 66 14.14 4.62 29.24
N GLU A 67 15.38 5.01 29.01
CA GLU A 67 15.92 5.33 27.68
C GLU A 67 16.65 4.10 27.12
N ILE A 68 16.68 3.96 25.80
CA ILE A 68 17.38 2.87 25.10
C ILE A 68 18.80 3.36 24.77
N GLU A 69 19.83 2.66 25.29
CA GLU A 69 21.27 2.91 25.00
C GLU A 69 21.84 1.93 23.95
#